data_AF-A0A7Z9QNE6-F1
#
_entry.id   AF-A0A7Z9QNE6-F1
#
_cell.length_a   1.000
_cell.length_b   1.000
_cell.length_c   1.000
_cell.angle_alpha   90.00
_cell.angle_beta   90.00
_cell.angle_gamma   90.00
#
_symmetry.space_group_name_H-M   'P 1'
#
loop_
_entity.id
_entity.type
_entity.pdbx_description
1 polymer ?
#
loop_
_entity_poly.entity_id
_entity_poly.type
_entity_poly.pdbx_seq_one_letter_code
_entity_poly.pdbx_strand_id
1 'polypeptide(L)'
;MKKEDQNAALDLVEEQARESDEFLALSSDILDEIRSKFENINSGQLDKTTTGWPKSWSLNKPLNKRQEFLNSVRFFSGIAHHSWGKLLTPLVNGMRVSGPFKPAWAEDQPHLVLIDTEGLGHKANATADLPEQTLALLHEVDLIVLVDSAKNSMTNFAAGKALEGVVNSGHTQNLVITFTHMDAVKGENLKGQAKLDHIFAGVRNVAENQLAKNVSAEAARHLLQHLETNTFYVGKIDKADPKPAIPELNKLLTCLINAQPPVFEPVAFPEYSQDNLVLAIQEASNNFRQQWDGRLSISPHPEFSPCEWQSIKALSRRYAEGWDD
;
A
#
# COMPACT_ATOMS: atom_id res chain seq x y z
N MET A 1 -3.54 41.23 23.27
CA MET A 1 -4.63 40.58 22.52
C MET A 1 -4.64 39.12 22.91
N LYS A 2 -5.78 38.55 23.33
CA LYS A 2 -5.84 37.12 23.64
C LYS A 2 -5.79 36.32 22.32
N LYS A 3 -5.34 35.06 22.37
CA LYS A 3 -5.21 34.20 21.18
C LYS A 3 -6.55 33.99 20.47
N GLU A 4 -7.65 34.02 21.22
CA GLU A 4 -9.03 33.98 20.70
C GLU A 4 -9.38 35.23 19.90
N ASP A 5 -9.03 36.44 20.39
CA ASP A 5 -9.26 37.70 19.68
C ASP A 5 -8.43 37.76 18.37
N GLN A 6 -7.24 37.16 18.36
CA GLN A 6 -6.39 37.03 17.17
C GLN A 6 -7.01 36.12 16.11
N ASN A 7 -7.52 34.96 16.51
CA ASN A 7 -8.18 34.05 15.59
C ASN A 7 -9.47 34.66 15.03
N ALA A 8 -10.30 35.27 15.88
CA ALA A 8 -11.54 35.93 15.43
C ALA A 8 -11.26 37.08 14.46
N ALA A 9 -10.19 37.86 14.68
CA ALA A 9 -9.77 38.90 13.74
C ALA A 9 -9.25 38.32 12.42
N LEU A 10 -8.53 37.20 12.45
CA LEU A 10 -8.08 36.50 11.23
C LEU A 10 -9.25 35.95 10.42
N ASP A 11 -10.24 35.34 11.08
CA ASP A 11 -11.43 34.81 10.41
C ASP A 11 -12.22 35.92 9.70
N LEU A 12 -12.41 37.07 10.36
CA LEU A 12 -13.07 38.24 9.75
C LEU A 12 -12.29 38.83 8.57
N VAL A 13 -10.96 38.86 8.66
CA VAL A 13 -10.09 39.32 7.57
C VAL A 13 -10.14 38.33 6.40
N GLU A 14 -10.15 37.02 6.65
CA GLU A 14 -10.31 36.02 5.60
C GLU A 14 -11.68 36.14 4.90
N GLU A 15 -12.75 36.34 5.66
CA GLU A 15 -14.10 36.47 5.12
C GLU A 15 -14.22 37.72 4.23
N GLN A 16 -13.76 38.87 4.70
CA GLN A 16 -13.72 40.10 3.90
C GLN A 16 -12.79 40.00 2.69
N ALA A 17 -11.66 39.31 2.82
CA ALA A 17 -10.76 39.08 1.71
C ALA A 17 -11.41 38.20 0.64
N ARG A 18 -12.14 37.13 1.00
CA ARG A 18 -12.83 36.27 0.02
C ARG A 18 -13.91 36.98 -0.79
N GLU A 19 -14.52 38.02 -0.21
CA GLU A 19 -15.54 38.84 -0.86
C GLU A 19 -14.95 40.00 -1.69
N SER A 20 -13.65 40.30 -1.54
CA SER A 20 -12.99 41.37 -2.29
C SER A 20 -12.71 40.95 -3.74
N ASP A 21 -13.08 41.82 -4.68
CA ASP A 21 -12.82 41.66 -6.11
C ASP A 21 -11.30 41.55 -6.39
N GLU A 22 -10.47 42.28 -5.63
CA GLU A 22 -9.01 42.23 -5.75
C GLU A 22 -8.44 40.85 -5.38
N PHE A 23 -8.99 40.20 -4.35
CA PHE A 23 -8.58 38.86 -3.95
C PHE A 23 -9.00 37.80 -4.97
N LEU A 24 -10.22 37.93 -5.52
CA LEU A 24 -10.69 37.04 -6.58
C LEU A 24 -9.86 37.20 -7.86
N ALA A 25 -9.51 38.43 -8.23
CA ALA A 25 -8.62 38.71 -9.36
C ALA A 25 -7.23 38.09 -9.16
N LEU A 26 -6.61 38.30 -7.98
CA LEU A 26 -5.33 37.69 -7.64
C LEU A 26 -5.38 36.16 -7.67
N SER A 27 -6.45 35.57 -7.13
CA SER A 27 -6.65 34.11 -7.16
C SER A 27 -6.77 33.60 -8.59
N SER A 28 -7.48 34.32 -9.46
CA SER A 28 -7.57 34.00 -10.89
C SER A 28 -6.21 34.08 -11.57
N ASP A 29 -5.44 35.13 -11.34
CA ASP A 29 -4.10 35.31 -11.90
C ASP A 29 -3.16 34.17 -11.50
N ILE A 30 -3.20 33.76 -10.23
CA ILE A 30 -2.41 32.62 -9.72
C ILE A 30 -2.85 31.32 -10.41
N LEU A 31 -4.16 31.09 -10.54
CA LEU A 31 -4.68 29.89 -11.20
C LEU A 31 -4.32 29.84 -12.69
N ASP A 32 -4.32 30.98 -13.38
CA ASP A 32 -3.92 31.07 -14.78
C ASP A 32 -2.40 30.91 -14.94
N GLU A 33 -1.58 31.46 -14.04
CA GLU A 33 -0.14 31.19 -14.00
C GLU A 33 0.12 29.70 -13.81
N ILE A 34 -0.56 29.05 -12.86
CA ILE A 34 -0.44 27.60 -12.64
C ILE A 34 -0.87 26.83 -13.90
N ARG A 35 -1.99 27.22 -14.52
CA ARG A 35 -2.49 26.58 -15.75
C ARG A 35 -1.46 26.67 -16.88
N SER A 36 -0.82 27.82 -17.08
CA SER A 36 0.20 28.02 -18.11
C SER A 36 1.39 27.06 -17.96
N LYS A 37 1.71 26.62 -16.74
CA LYS A 37 2.82 25.67 -16.50
C LYS A 37 2.54 24.30 -17.12
N PHE A 38 1.27 23.89 -17.19
CA PHE A 38 0.86 22.63 -17.85
C PHE A 38 0.95 22.69 -19.38
N GLU A 39 1.00 23.88 -19.98
CA GLU A 39 1.19 24.03 -21.44
C GLU A 39 2.61 23.62 -21.88
N ASN A 40 3.57 23.62 -20.97
CA ASN A 40 4.95 23.17 -21.23
C ASN A 40 5.07 21.64 -21.32
N ILE A 41 3.98 20.89 -21.11
CA ILE A 41 3.98 19.43 -21.20
C ILE A 41 3.94 19.01 -22.68
N ASN A 42 5.11 18.80 -23.25
CA ASN A 42 5.28 18.43 -24.66
C ASN A 42 5.12 16.92 -24.95
N SER A 43 4.82 16.11 -23.93
CA SER A 43 4.77 14.65 -24.06
C SER A 43 3.76 14.03 -23.10
N GLY A 44 3.05 12.99 -23.57
CA GLY A 44 2.04 12.26 -22.80
C GLY A 44 0.62 12.73 -23.11
N GLN A 45 -0.34 12.14 -22.41
CA GLN A 45 -1.76 12.49 -22.48
C GLN A 45 -2.18 13.12 -21.17
N LEU A 46 -2.68 14.36 -21.24
CA LEU A 46 -3.20 15.10 -20.11
C LEU A 46 -4.73 14.99 -20.13
N ASP A 47 -5.29 14.31 -19.14
CA ASP A 47 -6.72 14.26 -18.89
C ASP A 47 -7.14 15.50 -18.08
N LYS A 48 -8.21 16.15 -18.52
CA LYS A 48 -8.70 17.41 -17.94
C LYS A 48 -10.14 17.26 -17.49
N THR A 49 -10.51 17.98 -16.44
CA THR A 49 -11.91 18.10 -16.00
C THR A 49 -12.74 18.87 -17.02
N THR A 50 -14.07 18.89 -16.83
CA THR A 50 -15.00 19.70 -17.64
C THR A 50 -14.66 21.20 -17.61
N THR A 51 -13.99 21.67 -16.56
CA THR A 51 -13.51 23.05 -16.41
C THR A 51 -12.13 23.28 -17.04
N GLY A 52 -11.54 22.27 -17.68
CA GLY A 52 -10.22 22.35 -18.32
C GLY A 52 -9.03 22.21 -17.37
N TRP A 53 -9.27 21.88 -16.10
CA TRP A 53 -8.21 21.71 -15.11
C TRP A 53 -7.53 20.34 -15.24
N PRO A 54 -6.19 20.24 -15.17
CA PRO A 54 -5.49 18.97 -15.24
C PRO A 54 -5.90 18.05 -14.09
N LYS A 55 -6.36 16.84 -14.45
CA LYS A 55 -6.78 15.80 -13.51
C LYS A 55 -5.74 14.69 -13.40
N SER A 56 -5.24 14.21 -14.54
CA SER A 56 -4.21 13.18 -14.56
C SER A 56 -3.34 13.30 -15.80
N TRP A 57 -2.10 12.81 -15.71
CA TRP A 57 -1.18 12.75 -16.82
C TRP A 57 -0.66 11.32 -16.97
N SER A 58 -0.63 10.82 -18.19
CA SER A 58 -0.13 9.49 -18.51
C SER A 58 0.88 9.53 -19.65
N LEU A 59 1.91 8.70 -19.57
CA LEU A 59 2.94 8.59 -20.59
C LEU A 59 3.41 7.15 -20.70
N ASN A 60 3.33 6.61 -21.91
CA ASN A 60 3.89 5.32 -22.26
C ASN A 60 5.03 5.51 -23.26
N LYS A 61 6.18 4.89 -22.98
CA LYS A 61 7.36 4.93 -23.84
C LYS A 61 7.96 3.53 -23.99
N PRO A 62 8.48 3.17 -25.17
CA PRO A 62 9.21 1.91 -25.35
C PRO A 62 10.53 1.92 -24.56
N LEU A 63 11.04 0.72 -24.24
CA LEU A 63 12.22 0.52 -23.38
C LEU A 63 13.47 1.26 -23.87
N ASN A 64 13.66 1.35 -25.20
CA ASN A 64 14.79 2.05 -25.82
C ASN A 64 14.78 3.57 -25.59
N LYS A 65 13.68 4.15 -25.11
CA LYS A 65 13.52 5.58 -24.81
C LYS A 65 13.43 5.86 -23.30
N ARG A 66 14.02 5.00 -22.45
CA ARG A 66 14.05 5.15 -20.99
C ARG A 66 14.51 6.55 -20.55
N GLN A 67 15.54 7.12 -21.19
CA GLN A 67 16.04 8.44 -20.82
C GLN A 67 15.03 9.55 -21.08
N GLU A 68 14.30 9.50 -22.21
CA GLU A 68 13.20 10.43 -22.50
C GLU A 68 12.09 10.28 -21.46
N PHE A 69 11.73 9.05 -21.10
CA PHE A 69 10.72 8.77 -20.08
C PHE A 69 11.11 9.41 -18.72
N LEU A 70 12.33 9.18 -18.25
CA LEU A 70 12.82 9.74 -16.99
C LEU A 70 12.88 11.27 -17.02
N ASN A 71 13.22 11.87 -18.17
CA ASN A 71 13.22 13.32 -18.32
C ASN A 71 11.80 13.90 -18.24
N SER A 72 10.80 13.26 -18.84
CA SER A 72 9.39 13.68 -18.71
C SER A 72 8.90 13.55 -17.26
N VAL A 73 9.26 12.47 -16.57
CA VAL A 73 8.89 12.24 -15.16
C VAL A 73 9.50 13.30 -14.22
N ARG A 74 10.75 13.70 -14.45
CA ARG A 74 11.45 14.72 -13.63
C ARG A 74 10.73 16.06 -13.56
N PHE A 75 9.88 16.40 -14.53
CA PHE A 75 9.08 17.62 -14.49
C PHE A 75 8.04 17.62 -13.35
N PHE A 76 7.55 16.43 -13.00
CA PHE A 76 6.56 16.20 -11.96
C PHE A 76 7.17 15.76 -10.62
N SER A 77 8.39 15.23 -10.62
CA SER A 77 9.05 14.68 -9.43
C SER A 77 10.33 15.41 -9.02
N GLY A 78 10.76 16.40 -9.79
CA GLY A 78 12.03 17.10 -9.57
C GLY A 78 11.99 17.99 -8.33
N ILE A 79 13.14 18.15 -7.68
CA ILE A 79 13.33 19.04 -6.51
C ILE A 79 14.50 20.01 -6.71
N ALA A 80 15.00 20.13 -7.94
CA ALA A 80 16.20 20.91 -8.21
C ALA A 80 15.93 22.43 -8.14
N HIS A 81 16.73 23.15 -7.35
CA HIS A 81 16.59 24.60 -7.15
C HIS A 81 16.61 25.40 -8.46
N HIS A 82 17.41 24.98 -9.44
CA HIS A 82 17.50 25.66 -10.75
C HIS A 82 16.22 25.53 -11.60
N SER A 83 15.29 24.66 -11.20
CA SER A 83 14.01 24.42 -11.87
C SER A 83 12.81 24.94 -11.06
N TRP A 84 13.05 25.64 -9.93
CA TRP A 84 11.99 26.27 -9.16
C TRP A 84 11.16 27.23 -10.00
N GLY A 85 9.84 27.22 -9.78
CA GLY A 85 8.86 27.96 -10.58
C GLY A 85 8.42 27.26 -11.88
N LYS A 86 9.19 26.28 -12.39
CA LYS A 86 8.85 25.50 -13.59
C LYS A 86 8.28 24.12 -13.27
N LEU A 87 8.68 23.55 -12.13
CA LEU A 87 8.28 22.20 -11.72
C LEU A 87 6.83 22.19 -11.22
N LEU A 88 6.14 21.09 -11.51
CA LEU A 88 4.77 20.84 -11.04
C LEU A 88 4.72 20.00 -9.77
N THR A 89 5.87 19.58 -9.22
CA THR A 89 5.99 18.71 -8.03
C THR A 89 5.08 19.12 -6.86
N PRO A 90 4.96 20.41 -6.49
CA PRO A 90 4.08 20.81 -5.37
C PRO A 90 2.58 20.57 -5.62
N LEU A 91 2.17 20.39 -6.88
CA LEU A 91 0.78 20.18 -7.29
C LEU A 91 0.46 18.70 -7.53
N VAL A 92 1.47 17.82 -7.47
CA VAL A 92 1.30 16.40 -7.75
C VAL A 92 0.97 15.67 -6.45
N ASN A 93 -0.23 15.10 -6.37
CA ASN A 93 -0.65 14.31 -5.22
C ASN A 93 0.08 12.95 -5.13
N GLY A 94 0.44 12.36 -6.27
CA GLY A 94 1.10 11.07 -6.32
C GLY A 94 1.46 10.68 -7.74
N MET A 95 2.42 9.77 -7.87
CA MET A 95 2.91 9.30 -9.16
C MET A 95 3.03 7.78 -9.15
N ARG A 96 2.49 7.15 -10.20
CA ARG A 96 2.61 5.71 -10.42
C ARG A 96 3.51 5.46 -11.62
N VAL A 97 4.57 4.70 -11.40
CA VAL A 97 5.56 4.37 -12.44
C VAL A 97 5.63 2.85 -12.54
N SER A 98 5.45 2.31 -13.74
CA SER A 98 5.57 0.88 -14.01
C SER A 98 6.54 0.63 -15.16
N GLY A 99 7.24 -0.50 -15.10
CA GLY A 99 8.21 -0.86 -16.11
C GLY A 99 9.13 -2.00 -15.64
N PRO A 100 9.93 -2.56 -16.55
CA PRO A 100 10.88 -3.62 -16.23
C PRO A 100 12.12 -3.03 -15.52
N PHE A 101 11.93 -2.54 -14.30
CA PHE A 101 13.00 -1.98 -13.47
C PHE A 101 13.78 -3.10 -12.77
N LYS A 102 14.46 -3.96 -13.55
CA LYS A 102 15.39 -4.95 -13.00
C LYS A 102 16.80 -4.34 -12.88
N PRO A 103 17.41 -4.31 -11.68
CA PRO A 103 18.82 -3.95 -11.55
C PRO A 103 19.72 -4.98 -12.25
N ALA A 104 20.81 -4.53 -12.86
CA ALA A 104 21.75 -5.44 -13.53
C ALA A 104 22.43 -6.46 -12.59
N TRP A 105 22.51 -6.12 -11.30
CA TRP A 105 23.10 -6.96 -10.25
C TRP A 105 22.09 -7.91 -9.59
N ALA A 106 20.79 -7.76 -9.85
CA ALA A 106 19.77 -8.58 -9.22
C ALA A 106 19.73 -9.98 -9.85
N GLU A 107 19.88 -11.00 -9.02
CA GLU A 107 19.81 -12.40 -9.44
C GLU A 107 18.37 -12.72 -9.86
N ASP A 108 17.43 -12.45 -8.97
CA ASP A 108 16.00 -12.66 -9.19
C ASP A 108 15.33 -11.50 -9.94
N GLN A 109 14.17 -11.78 -10.55
CA GLN A 109 13.28 -10.76 -11.11
C GLN A 109 12.00 -10.70 -10.28
N PRO A 110 11.97 -9.90 -9.20
CA PRO A 110 10.83 -9.88 -8.32
C PRO A 110 9.71 -9.01 -8.88
N HIS A 111 8.47 -9.44 -8.65
CA HIS A 111 7.29 -8.60 -8.87
C HIS A 111 7.05 -7.79 -7.59
N LEU A 112 7.57 -6.56 -7.56
CA LEU A 112 7.47 -5.66 -6.42
C LEU A 112 6.65 -4.42 -6.77
N VAL A 113 5.84 -3.99 -5.81
CA VAL A 113 5.24 -2.66 -5.78
C VAL A 113 5.95 -1.90 -4.67
N LEU A 114 6.65 -0.83 -5.02
CA LEU A 114 7.34 0.02 -4.05
C LEU A 114 6.53 1.30 -3.84
N ILE A 115 6.24 1.61 -2.58
CA ILE A 115 5.56 2.83 -2.18
C ILE A 115 6.59 3.72 -1.50
N ASP A 116 7.04 4.76 -2.20
CA ASP A 116 7.95 5.76 -1.64
C ASP A 116 7.14 6.84 -0.92
N THR A 117 7.43 7.06 0.36
CA THR A 117 6.74 8.01 1.22
C THR A 117 7.57 9.26 1.43
N GLU A 118 6.94 10.38 1.82
CA GLU A 118 7.68 11.58 2.25
C GLU A 118 8.64 11.24 3.40
N GLY A 119 9.84 11.82 3.38
CA GLY A 119 10.83 11.61 4.42
C GLY A 119 10.32 12.05 5.80
N LEU A 120 10.65 11.26 6.82
CA LEU A 120 10.25 11.53 8.20
C LEU A 120 10.97 12.78 8.74
N GLY A 121 10.21 13.69 9.36
CA GLY A 121 10.76 14.90 10.00
C GLY A 121 10.94 16.12 9.10
N HIS A 122 10.40 16.13 7.87
CA HIS A 122 10.43 17.32 6.99
C HIS A 122 9.47 18.45 7.42
N LYS A 123 8.55 18.20 8.35
CA LYS A 123 7.62 19.23 8.86
C LYS A 123 8.11 19.76 10.22
N ALA A 124 8.72 20.94 10.21
CA ALA A 124 9.24 21.62 11.41
C ALA A 124 8.20 21.93 12.52
N ASN A 125 6.90 21.83 12.20
CA ASN A 125 5.78 22.14 13.10
C ASN A 125 4.82 20.97 13.37
N ALA A 126 5.08 19.77 12.83
CA ALA A 126 4.24 18.61 13.11
C ALA A 126 4.76 17.86 14.34
N THR A 127 3.87 17.35 15.18
CA THR A 127 4.21 16.26 16.09
C THR A 127 4.93 15.20 15.26
N ALA A 128 6.06 14.68 15.76
CA ALA A 128 6.88 13.73 14.98
C ALA A 128 6.20 12.36 14.78
N ASP A 129 4.90 12.26 15.05
CA ASP A 129 4.08 11.10 14.83
C ASP A 129 3.86 10.89 13.32
N LEU A 130 3.61 9.64 12.95
CA LEU A 130 3.35 9.29 11.55
C LEU A 130 2.03 9.91 11.07
N PRO A 131 1.99 10.51 9.87
CA PRO A 131 0.74 10.96 9.27
C PRO A 131 -0.26 9.81 9.14
N GLU A 132 -1.55 10.10 9.25
CA GLU A 132 -2.64 9.11 9.13
C GLU A 132 -2.57 8.32 7.81
N GLN A 133 -2.23 9.00 6.70
CA GLN A 133 -2.02 8.36 5.39
C GLN A 133 -0.90 7.32 5.42
N THR A 134 0.19 7.59 6.15
CA THR A 134 1.30 6.63 6.30
C THR A 134 0.89 5.45 7.18
N LEU A 135 0.13 5.69 8.26
CA LEU A 135 -0.39 4.63 9.12
C LEU A 135 -1.35 3.70 8.36
N ALA A 136 -2.22 4.24 7.50
CA ALA A 136 -3.11 3.45 6.66
C ALA A 136 -2.32 2.52 5.72
N LEU A 137 -1.22 3.02 5.12
CA LEU A 137 -0.36 2.22 4.26
C LEU A 137 0.31 1.04 4.98
N LEU A 138 0.59 1.14 6.29
CA LEU A 138 1.18 0.02 7.05
C LEU A 138 0.30 -1.24 7.02
N HIS A 139 -1.02 -1.07 6.88
CA HIS A 139 -1.98 -2.17 6.79
C HIS A 139 -2.13 -2.77 5.39
N GLU A 140 -1.68 -2.05 4.35
CA GLU A 140 -1.84 -2.46 2.95
C GLU A 140 -0.60 -3.16 2.37
N VAL A 141 0.53 -3.13 3.10
CA VAL A 141 1.83 -3.62 2.62
C VAL A 141 2.24 -4.93 3.29
N ASP A 142 2.86 -5.79 2.50
CA ASP A 142 3.43 -7.05 3.00
C ASP A 142 4.71 -6.81 3.83
N LEU A 143 5.49 -5.78 3.49
CA LEU A 143 6.74 -5.43 4.17
C LEU A 143 6.92 -3.91 4.25
N ILE A 144 7.46 -3.46 5.38
CA ILE A 144 7.77 -2.07 5.69
C ILE A 144 9.29 -1.93 5.76
N VAL A 145 9.88 -1.10 4.90
CA VAL A 145 11.33 -0.85 4.90
C VAL A 145 11.62 0.53 5.47
N LEU A 146 12.17 0.58 6.68
CA LEU A 146 12.66 1.82 7.28
C LEU A 146 14.10 2.07 6.85
N VAL A 147 14.31 3.14 6.07
CA VAL A 147 15.62 3.53 5.56
C VAL A 147 16.21 4.63 6.44
N ASP A 148 17.38 4.39 7.02
CA ASP A 148 18.13 5.40 7.79
C ASP A 148 19.58 5.53 7.30
N SER A 149 20.19 6.67 7.58
CA SER A 149 21.60 6.93 7.28
C SER A 149 22.49 6.50 8.45
N ALA A 150 23.43 5.60 8.17
CA ALA A 150 24.43 5.15 9.14
C ALA A 150 25.34 6.29 9.65
N LYS A 151 25.33 7.47 9.02
CA LYS A 151 26.03 8.67 9.53
C LYS A 151 25.44 9.16 10.85
N ASN A 152 24.14 9.00 11.02
CA ASN A 152 23.38 9.53 12.15
C ASN A 152 22.91 8.43 13.11
N SER A 153 23.07 7.15 12.77
CA SER A 153 22.78 5.97 13.62
C SER A 153 21.47 6.09 14.41
N MET A 154 20.34 6.37 13.74
CA MET A 154 19.00 6.48 14.37
C MET A 154 18.87 7.54 15.47
N THR A 155 19.75 8.55 15.51
CA THR A 155 19.63 9.68 16.46
C THR A 155 18.45 10.61 16.15
N ASN A 156 17.79 10.44 15.00
CA ASN A 156 16.62 11.22 14.64
C ASN A 156 15.38 10.76 15.42
N PHE A 157 14.77 11.68 16.16
CA PHE A 157 13.53 11.46 16.88
C PHE A 157 12.39 10.94 15.98
N ALA A 158 12.34 11.36 14.71
CA ALA A 158 11.33 10.92 13.77
C ALA A 158 11.43 9.42 13.43
N ALA A 159 12.64 8.85 13.41
CA ALA A 159 12.82 7.42 13.16
C ALA A 159 12.32 6.58 14.35
N GLY A 160 12.54 7.05 15.58
CA GLY A 160 11.99 6.40 16.77
C GLY A 160 10.47 6.47 16.85
N LYS A 161 9.86 7.58 16.43
CA LYS A 161 8.41 7.69 16.29
C LYS A 161 7.83 6.81 15.20
N ALA A 162 8.53 6.61 14.09
CA ALA A 162 8.12 5.63 13.09
C ALA A 162 8.14 4.21 13.64
N LEU A 163 9.19 3.82 14.38
CA LEU A 163 9.23 2.53 15.08
C LEU A 163 8.09 2.39 16.09
N GLU A 164 7.81 3.44 16.87
CA GLU A 164 6.68 3.46 17.80
C GLU A 164 5.34 3.24 17.08
N GLY A 165 5.12 3.90 15.94
CA GLY A 165 3.92 3.73 15.12
C GLY A 165 3.77 2.33 14.52
N VAL A 166 4.86 1.71 14.05
CA VAL A 166 4.86 0.34 13.53
C VAL A 166 4.58 -0.68 14.64
N VAL A 167 5.16 -0.49 15.82
CA VAL A 167 4.90 -1.37 16.98
C VAL A 167 3.46 -1.20 17.49
N ASN A 168 2.97 0.03 17.62
CA ASN A 168 1.60 0.30 18.07
C ASN A 168 0.54 -0.21 17.10
N SER A 169 0.84 -0.24 15.79
CA SER A 169 -0.05 -0.83 14.77
C SER A 169 0.07 -2.35 14.65
N GLY A 170 1.00 -2.98 15.38
CA GLY A 170 1.16 -4.44 15.39
C GLY A 170 1.95 -5.02 14.21
N HIS A 171 2.55 -4.19 13.34
CA HIS A 171 3.26 -4.64 12.13
C HIS A 171 4.76 -4.90 12.36
N THR A 172 5.16 -5.29 13.57
CA THR A 172 6.58 -5.53 13.89
C THR A 172 7.19 -6.63 13.02
N GLN A 173 6.43 -7.68 12.70
CA GLN A 173 6.92 -8.79 11.87
C GLN A 173 7.20 -8.37 10.42
N ASN A 174 6.50 -7.35 9.92
CA ASN A 174 6.64 -6.86 8.55
C ASN A 174 7.76 -5.81 8.45
N LEU A 175 8.40 -5.43 9.56
CA LEU A 175 9.39 -4.36 9.59
C LEU A 175 10.79 -4.86 9.26
N VAL A 176 11.46 -4.14 8.37
CA VAL A 176 12.88 -4.29 8.04
C VAL A 176 13.56 -2.93 8.15
N ILE A 177 14.81 -2.90 8.61
CA ILE A 177 15.64 -1.68 8.60
C ILE A 177 16.76 -1.80 7.57
N THR A 178 16.96 -0.77 6.77
CA THR A 178 18.10 -0.67 5.85
C THR A 178 18.93 0.56 6.16
N PHE A 179 20.17 0.35 6.60
CA PHE A 179 21.14 1.40 6.83
C PHE A 179 21.92 1.74 5.57
N THR A 180 21.79 2.99 5.12
CA THR A 180 22.52 3.55 3.97
C THR A 180 23.80 4.23 4.44
N HIS A 181 24.66 4.65 3.48
CA HIS A 181 25.89 5.39 3.75
C HIS A 181 26.88 4.65 4.67
N MET A 182 26.87 3.32 4.65
CA MET A 182 27.81 2.50 5.42
C MET A 182 29.27 2.81 5.10
N ASP A 183 29.58 3.30 3.91
CA ASP A 183 30.91 3.73 3.49
C ASP A 183 31.40 5.01 4.20
N ALA A 184 30.48 5.84 4.70
CA ALA A 184 30.81 7.09 5.39
C ALA A 184 31.15 6.91 6.88
N VAL A 185 30.76 5.77 7.48
CA VAL A 185 31.04 5.48 8.88
C VAL A 185 32.53 5.15 9.05
N LYS A 186 33.26 6.07 9.70
CA LYS A 186 34.70 5.97 9.99
C LYS A 186 34.91 6.02 11.50
N GLY A 187 35.74 5.11 12.02
CA GLY A 187 36.23 5.12 13.39
C GLY A 187 37.50 4.29 13.48
N GLU A 188 38.47 4.70 14.30
CA GLU A 188 39.80 4.07 14.34
C GLU A 188 39.75 2.57 14.70
N ASN A 189 38.72 2.12 15.42
CA ASN A 189 38.51 0.73 15.84
C ASN A 189 37.26 0.04 15.25
N LEU A 190 36.56 0.66 14.29
CA LEU A 190 35.32 0.10 13.75
C LEU A 190 35.58 -0.65 12.43
N LYS A 191 35.92 -1.93 12.53
CA LYS A 191 36.09 -2.83 11.37
C LYS A 191 35.12 -4.02 11.45
N GLY A 192 34.60 -4.44 10.29
CA GLY A 192 33.73 -5.61 10.18
C GLY A 192 32.50 -5.53 11.09
N GLN A 193 32.30 -6.56 11.91
CA GLN A 193 31.15 -6.71 12.81
C GLN A 193 31.01 -5.55 13.82
N ALA A 194 32.12 -5.07 14.38
CA ALA A 194 32.08 -3.97 15.36
C ALA A 194 31.44 -2.69 14.81
N LYS A 195 31.55 -2.48 13.49
CA LYS A 195 30.91 -1.36 12.80
C LYS A 195 29.39 -1.53 12.71
N LEU A 196 28.93 -2.76 12.46
CA LEU A 196 27.50 -3.09 12.40
C LEU A 196 26.87 -2.96 13.79
N ASP A 197 27.54 -3.51 14.80
CA ASP A 197 27.09 -3.46 16.19
C ASP A 197 26.99 -2.02 16.70
N HIS A 198 27.93 -1.15 16.31
CA HIS A 198 27.89 0.27 16.66
C HIS A 198 26.65 0.98 16.10
N ILE A 199 26.26 0.69 14.85
CA ILE A 199 25.09 1.31 14.22
C ILE A 199 23.81 0.72 14.81
N PHE A 200 23.79 -0.60 15.02
CA PHE A 200 22.65 -1.27 15.66
C PHE A 200 22.44 -0.84 17.12
N ALA A 201 23.50 -0.40 17.81
CA ALA A 201 23.37 0.21 19.13
C ALA A 201 22.50 1.48 19.12
N GLY A 202 22.42 2.20 17.99
CA GLY A 202 21.46 3.29 17.81
C GLY A 202 20.00 2.83 17.88
N VAL A 203 19.69 1.70 17.21
CA VAL A 203 18.38 1.05 17.28
C VAL A 203 18.06 0.59 18.70
N ARG A 204 19.03 -0.06 19.38
CA ARG A 204 18.90 -0.47 20.79
C ARG A 204 18.59 0.73 21.70
N ASN A 205 19.33 1.83 21.53
CA ASN A 205 19.11 3.04 22.30
C ASN A 205 17.70 3.61 22.11
N VAL A 206 17.19 3.66 20.87
CA VAL A 206 15.82 4.11 20.58
C VAL A 206 14.79 3.16 21.19
N ALA A 207 14.98 1.85 21.06
CA ALA A 207 14.09 0.84 21.62
C ALA A 207 14.01 0.94 23.16
N GLU A 208 15.14 1.08 23.84
CA GLU A 208 15.23 1.16 25.30
C GLU A 208 14.76 2.50 25.86
N ASN A 209 15.10 3.62 25.21
CA ASN A 209 14.83 4.95 25.76
C ASN A 209 13.52 5.57 25.31
N GLN A 210 12.95 5.13 24.19
CA GLN A 210 11.68 5.64 23.66
C GLN A 210 10.60 4.57 23.69
N LEU A 211 10.76 3.45 22.98
CA LEU A 211 9.70 2.44 22.87
C LEU A 211 9.41 1.75 24.20
N ALA A 212 10.41 1.41 25.00
CA ALA A 212 10.19 0.75 26.28
C ALA A 212 9.40 1.61 27.27
N LYS A 213 9.48 2.95 27.13
CA LYS A 213 8.76 3.92 27.96
C LYS A 213 7.38 4.25 27.42
N ASN A 214 7.24 4.39 26.09
CA ASN A 214 6.00 4.83 25.45
C ASN A 214 5.03 3.66 25.16
N VAL A 215 5.55 2.46 24.88
CA VAL A 215 4.77 1.28 24.51
C VAL A 215 4.86 0.23 25.61
N SER A 216 5.95 -0.53 25.66
CA SER A 216 6.28 -1.47 26.73
C SER A 216 7.69 -2.01 26.56
N ALA A 217 8.30 -2.46 27.67
CA ALA A 217 9.61 -3.12 27.62
C ALA A 217 9.59 -4.45 26.87
N GLU A 218 8.46 -5.17 26.86
CA GLU A 218 8.30 -6.43 26.14
C GLU A 218 8.27 -6.20 24.63
N ALA A 219 7.48 -5.22 24.17
CA ALA A 219 7.40 -4.87 22.76
C ALA A 219 8.75 -4.39 22.22
N ALA A 220 9.49 -3.60 23.01
CA ALA A 220 10.85 -3.18 22.66
C ALA A 220 11.82 -4.37 22.51
N ARG A 221 11.75 -5.36 23.42
CA ARG A 221 12.57 -6.59 23.32
C ARG A 221 12.20 -7.43 22.11
N HIS A 222 10.91 -7.63 21.86
CA HIS A 222 10.43 -8.36 20.67
C HIS A 222 10.87 -7.69 19.38
N LEU A 223 10.76 -6.36 19.29
CA LEU A 223 11.27 -5.58 18.14
C LEU A 223 12.77 -5.80 17.94
N LEU A 224 13.58 -5.70 18.99
CA LEU A 224 15.02 -5.89 18.89
C LEU A 224 15.39 -7.29 18.42
N GLN A 225 14.75 -8.33 18.97
CA GLN A 225 14.97 -9.71 18.55
C GLN A 225 14.61 -9.92 17.07
N HIS A 226 13.51 -9.32 16.60
CA HIS A 226 13.13 -9.35 15.19
C HIS A 226 14.16 -8.65 14.29
N LEU A 227 14.59 -7.44 14.68
CA LEU A 227 15.51 -6.62 13.90
C LEU A 227 16.95 -7.15 13.88
N GLU A 228 17.36 -8.00 14.82
CA GLU A 228 18.69 -8.65 14.79
C GLU A 228 18.90 -9.47 13.50
N THR A 229 17.82 -10.00 12.91
CA THR A 229 17.88 -10.77 11.66
C THR A 229 17.37 -9.98 10.44
N ASN A 230 16.60 -8.91 10.66
CA ASN A 230 15.93 -8.12 9.63
C ASN A 230 16.52 -6.71 9.48
N THR A 231 17.84 -6.58 9.65
CA THR A 231 18.59 -5.34 9.42
C THR A 231 19.65 -5.53 8.34
N PHE A 232 19.64 -4.64 7.34
CA PHE A 232 20.53 -4.69 6.18
C PHE A 232 21.43 -3.46 6.13
N TYR A 233 22.66 -3.63 5.63
CA TYR A 233 23.69 -2.60 5.66
C TYR A 233 24.26 -2.34 4.26
N VAL A 234 23.94 -1.20 3.68
CA VAL A 234 24.31 -0.85 2.30
C VAL A 234 25.14 0.43 2.22
N GLY A 235 26.12 0.44 1.33
CA GLY A 235 27.00 1.58 1.08
C GLY A 235 27.29 1.75 -0.40
N LYS A 236 27.64 2.98 -0.82
CA LYS A 236 27.93 3.32 -2.23
C LYS A 236 26.81 2.96 -3.23
N ILE A 237 25.56 3.11 -2.82
CA ILE A 237 24.35 2.86 -3.64
C ILE A 237 24.02 4.00 -4.61
N ASP A 238 24.82 5.07 -4.60
CA ASP A 238 24.78 6.18 -5.56
C ASP A 238 25.25 5.78 -6.97
N LYS A 239 25.93 4.63 -7.08
CA LYS A 239 26.47 4.11 -8.34
C LYS A 239 25.56 3.02 -8.91
N ALA A 240 25.48 2.97 -10.24
CA ALA A 240 24.69 1.97 -10.95
C ALA A 240 25.12 0.51 -10.65
N ASP A 241 26.40 0.31 -10.32
CA ASP A 241 26.96 -0.98 -9.91
C ASP A 241 27.58 -0.86 -8.50
N PRO A 242 26.78 -1.03 -7.43
CA PRO A 242 27.25 -0.90 -6.06
C PRO A 242 27.87 -2.22 -5.58
N LYS A 243 28.96 -2.68 -6.24
CA LYS A 243 29.65 -3.96 -5.95
C LYS A 243 29.72 -4.38 -4.48
N PRO A 244 30.15 -3.54 -3.51
CA PRO A 244 30.24 -3.96 -2.12
C PRO A 244 28.87 -4.17 -1.44
N ALA A 245 27.80 -3.57 -1.94
CA ALA A 245 26.45 -3.70 -1.38
C ALA A 245 25.62 -4.80 -2.06
N ILE A 246 26.04 -5.34 -3.21
CA ILE A 246 25.29 -6.37 -3.96
C ILE A 246 24.86 -7.55 -3.06
N PRO A 247 25.74 -8.14 -2.22
CA PRO A 247 25.32 -9.28 -1.40
C PRO A 247 24.20 -8.92 -0.41
N GLU A 248 24.28 -7.75 0.22
CA GLU A 248 23.26 -7.27 1.15
C GLU A 248 21.96 -6.85 0.44
N LEU A 249 22.08 -6.25 -0.75
CA LEU A 249 20.92 -5.92 -1.59
C LEU A 249 20.19 -7.18 -2.08
N ASN A 250 20.91 -8.24 -2.46
CA ASN A 250 20.31 -9.52 -2.83
C ASN A 250 19.63 -10.18 -1.62
N LYS A 251 20.24 -10.14 -0.42
CA LYS A 251 19.56 -10.63 0.80
C LYS A 251 18.28 -9.87 1.11
N LEU A 252 18.30 -8.53 1.00
CA LEU A 252 17.10 -7.71 1.15
C LEU A 252 16.05 -8.07 0.09
N LEU A 253 16.48 -8.29 -1.16
CA LEU A 253 15.59 -8.71 -2.25
C LEU A 253 14.93 -10.06 -1.96
N THR A 254 15.70 -11.05 -1.49
CA THR A 254 15.16 -12.35 -1.08
C THR A 254 14.17 -12.21 0.08
N CYS A 255 14.44 -11.35 1.05
CA CYS A 255 13.51 -11.05 2.13
C CYS A 255 12.19 -10.47 1.60
N LEU A 256 12.26 -9.49 0.68
CA LEU A 256 11.09 -8.90 0.03
C LEU A 256 10.27 -9.92 -0.78
N ILE A 257 10.95 -10.84 -1.48
CA ILE A 257 10.28 -11.90 -2.26
C ILE A 257 9.58 -12.89 -1.31
N ASN A 258 10.25 -13.31 -0.24
CA ASN A 258 9.72 -14.30 0.68
C ASN A 258 8.56 -13.78 1.53
N ALA A 259 8.45 -12.45 1.68
CA ALA A 259 7.34 -11.81 2.37
C ALA A 259 6.02 -11.85 1.56
N GLN A 260 6.06 -12.25 0.29
CA GLN A 260 4.86 -12.34 -0.53
C GLN A 260 3.83 -13.28 0.11
N PRO A 261 2.57 -12.85 0.24
CA PRO A 261 1.53 -13.70 0.77
C PRO A 261 1.38 -14.93 -0.13
N PRO A 262 1.01 -16.09 0.44
CA PRO A 262 0.77 -17.27 -0.37
C PRO A 262 -0.29 -16.94 -1.41
N VAL A 263 0.00 -17.21 -2.68
CA VAL A 263 -0.97 -17.06 -3.76
C VAL A 263 -2.11 -18.01 -3.44
N PHE A 264 -3.26 -17.47 -3.04
CA PHE A 264 -4.47 -18.26 -2.91
C PHE A 264 -4.81 -18.79 -4.30
N GLU A 265 -4.75 -20.10 -4.49
CA GLU A 265 -5.34 -20.71 -5.68
C GLU A 265 -6.83 -20.34 -5.67
N PRO A 266 -7.34 -19.69 -6.73
CA PRO A 266 -8.73 -19.30 -6.76
C PRO A 266 -9.58 -20.57 -6.62
N VAL A 267 -10.33 -20.65 -5.54
CA VAL A 267 -11.31 -21.72 -5.33
C VAL A 267 -12.31 -21.60 -6.49
N ALA A 268 -12.30 -22.57 -7.40
CA ALA A 268 -13.21 -22.56 -8.53
C ALA A 268 -14.65 -22.66 -8.02
N PHE A 269 -15.44 -21.61 -8.25
CA PHE A 269 -16.87 -21.66 -8.01
C PHE A 269 -17.54 -22.29 -9.24
N PRO A 270 -18.40 -23.31 -9.08
CA PRO A 270 -19.14 -23.85 -10.20
C PRO A 270 -20.11 -22.79 -10.73
N GLU A 271 -19.98 -22.45 -12.02
CA GLU A 271 -20.95 -21.65 -12.74
C GLU A 271 -22.05 -22.58 -13.26
N TYR A 272 -23.22 -22.56 -12.62
CA TYR A 272 -24.35 -23.38 -13.04
C TYR A 272 -25.03 -22.74 -14.25
N SER A 273 -25.05 -23.43 -15.40
CA SER A 273 -25.88 -23.02 -16.54
C SER A 273 -27.36 -23.24 -16.21
N GLN A 274 -28.17 -22.20 -16.42
CA GLN A 274 -29.62 -22.26 -16.26
C GLN A 274 -30.33 -22.77 -17.54
N ASP A 275 -29.61 -22.99 -18.63
CA ASP A 275 -30.18 -23.22 -19.97
C ASP A 275 -31.09 -24.46 -20.00
N ASN A 276 -30.73 -25.50 -19.23
CA ASN A 276 -31.50 -26.75 -19.14
C ASN A 276 -32.29 -26.88 -17.84
N LEU A 277 -32.31 -25.85 -16.98
CA LEU A 277 -32.97 -25.94 -15.68
C LEU A 277 -34.47 -26.21 -15.84
N VAL A 278 -35.11 -25.56 -16.81
CA VAL A 278 -36.55 -25.76 -17.07
C VAL A 278 -36.83 -27.19 -17.52
N LEU A 279 -35.99 -27.77 -18.38
CA LEU A 279 -36.13 -29.15 -18.85
C LEU A 279 -35.91 -30.14 -17.70
N ALA A 280 -34.88 -29.92 -16.88
CA ALA A 280 -34.60 -30.75 -15.72
C ALA A 280 -35.73 -30.69 -14.67
N ILE A 281 -36.31 -29.52 -14.43
CA ILE A 281 -37.47 -29.38 -13.53
C ILE A 281 -38.69 -30.12 -14.09
N GLN A 282 -38.95 -30.02 -15.39
CA GLN A 282 -40.06 -30.72 -16.04
C GLN A 282 -39.87 -32.24 -15.96
N GLU A 283 -38.67 -32.74 -16.26
CA GLU A 283 -38.32 -34.15 -16.18
C GLU A 283 -38.44 -34.66 -14.74
N ALA A 284 -37.87 -33.94 -13.76
CA ALA A 284 -37.98 -34.29 -12.34
C ALA A 284 -39.43 -34.30 -11.86
N SER A 285 -40.25 -33.33 -12.28
CA SER A 285 -41.67 -33.25 -11.95
C SER A 285 -42.46 -34.40 -12.56
N ASN A 286 -42.13 -34.82 -13.78
CA ASN A 286 -42.76 -35.94 -14.45
C ASN A 286 -42.36 -37.27 -13.79
N ASN A 287 -41.07 -37.45 -13.49
CA ASN A 287 -40.55 -38.63 -12.81
C ASN A 287 -41.19 -38.79 -11.41
N PHE A 288 -41.25 -37.70 -10.64
CA PHE A 288 -41.93 -37.67 -9.35
C PHE A 288 -43.41 -38.08 -9.47
N ARG A 289 -44.15 -37.52 -10.44
CA ARG A 289 -45.56 -37.87 -10.65
C ARG A 289 -45.75 -39.33 -11.04
N GLN A 290 -44.98 -39.83 -12.01
CA GLN A 290 -45.02 -41.23 -12.43
C GLN A 290 -44.73 -42.19 -11.28
N GLN A 291 -43.74 -41.85 -10.44
CA GLN A 291 -43.43 -42.61 -9.25
C GLN A 291 -44.60 -42.66 -8.27
N TRP A 292 -45.26 -41.53 -8.03
CA TRP A 292 -46.41 -41.46 -7.12
C TRP A 292 -47.67 -42.10 -7.69
N ASP A 293 -47.91 -42.00 -8.99
CA ASP A 293 -49.04 -42.67 -9.66
C ASP A 293 -48.95 -44.19 -9.52
N GLY A 294 -47.74 -44.76 -9.65
CA GLY A 294 -47.47 -46.17 -9.41
C GLY A 294 -47.69 -46.57 -7.95
N ARG A 295 -47.14 -45.80 -7.00
CA ARG A 295 -47.30 -46.07 -5.56
C ARG A 295 -48.74 -45.95 -5.06
N LEU A 296 -49.51 -45.02 -5.63
CA LEU A 296 -50.92 -44.79 -5.31
C LEU A 296 -51.88 -45.71 -6.07
N SER A 297 -51.36 -46.59 -6.93
CA SER A 297 -52.17 -47.46 -7.82
C SER A 297 -53.11 -46.70 -8.76
N ILE A 298 -52.79 -45.43 -9.08
CA ILE A 298 -53.58 -44.62 -10.02
C ILE A 298 -53.31 -45.07 -11.45
N SER A 299 -52.07 -45.43 -11.75
CA SER A 299 -51.67 -46.03 -13.03
C SER A 299 -50.62 -47.12 -12.80
N PRO A 300 -50.68 -48.25 -13.53
CA PRO A 300 -49.69 -49.31 -13.40
C PRO A 300 -48.32 -48.83 -13.87
N HIS A 301 -47.31 -48.93 -13.00
CA HIS A 301 -45.92 -48.58 -13.32
C HIS A 301 -45.01 -49.82 -13.15
N PRO A 302 -44.10 -50.12 -14.10
CA PRO A 302 -43.28 -51.33 -14.06
C PRO A 302 -42.29 -51.37 -12.88
N GLU A 303 -41.77 -50.21 -12.47
CA GLU A 303 -40.76 -50.12 -11.41
C GLU A 303 -41.33 -49.79 -10.02
N PHE A 304 -42.57 -49.31 -9.92
CA PHE A 304 -43.14 -48.81 -8.67
C PHE A 304 -44.45 -49.53 -8.35
N SER A 305 -44.39 -50.41 -7.35
CA SER A 305 -45.55 -51.16 -6.87
C SER A 305 -46.44 -50.33 -5.92
N PRO A 306 -47.75 -50.63 -5.87
CA PRO A 306 -48.68 -50.09 -4.88
C PRO A 306 -48.16 -50.19 -3.44
N CYS A 307 -48.29 -49.10 -2.69
CA CYS A 307 -47.95 -49.05 -1.27
C CYS A 307 -49.21 -49.02 -0.40
N GLU A 308 -49.13 -49.58 0.81
CA GLU A 308 -50.24 -49.49 1.78
C GLU A 308 -50.46 -48.04 2.23
N TRP A 309 -51.73 -47.68 2.44
CA TRP A 309 -52.13 -46.30 2.79
C TRP A 309 -51.45 -45.78 4.07
N GLN A 310 -51.17 -46.64 5.05
CA GLN A 310 -50.47 -46.25 6.27
C GLN A 310 -49.03 -45.77 6.01
N SER A 311 -48.34 -46.39 5.05
CA SER A 311 -46.97 -46.00 4.66
C SER A 311 -46.96 -44.67 3.93
N ILE A 312 -47.94 -44.45 3.04
CA ILE A 312 -48.12 -43.17 2.33
C ILE A 312 -48.42 -42.05 3.32
N LYS A 313 -49.34 -42.30 4.26
CA LYS A 313 -49.69 -41.36 5.32
C LYS A 313 -48.51 -41.01 6.21
N ALA A 314 -47.67 -41.98 6.56
CA ALA A 314 -46.46 -41.74 7.35
C ALA A 314 -45.44 -40.84 6.62
N LEU A 315 -45.26 -41.03 5.31
CA LEU A 315 -44.37 -40.23 4.47
C LEU A 315 -44.88 -38.78 4.28
N SER A 316 -46.20 -38.60 4.12
CA SER A 316 -46.80 -37.27 3.92
C SER A 316 -47.09 -36.53 5.22
N ARG A 317 -46.93 -37.19 6.38
CA ARG A 317 -47.31 -36.64 7.69
C ARG A 317 -46.62 -35.32 8.02
N ARG A 318 -45.33 -35.20 7.69
CA ARG A 318 -44.54 -33.97 7.89
C ARG A 318 -45.13 -32.76 7.16
N TYR A 319 -45.57 -32.93 5.91
CA TYR A 319 -46.16 -31.85 5.11
C TYR A 319 -47.64 -31.59 5.46
N ALA A 320 -48.39 -32.62 5.87
CA ALA A 320 -49.81 -32.49 6.21
C ALA A 320 -50.06 -31.89 7.60
N GLU A 321 -49.15 -32.10 8.56
CA GLU A 321 -49.27 -31.58 9.92
C GLU A 321 -48.63 -30.19 10.09
N GLY A 322 -48.13 -29.57 9.01
CA GLY A 322 -47.63 -28.19 9.03
C GLY A 322 -46.37 -27.99 9.88
N TRP A 323 -45.49 -28.98 9.93
CA TRP A 323 -44.20 -28.82 10.59
C TRP A 323 -43.26 -28.10 9.62
N ASP A 324 -43.30 -26.77 9.66
CA ASP A 324 -42.27 -25.90 9.09
C ASP A 324 -40.97 -26.07 9.90
N ASP A 325 -39.84 -26.25 9.22
CA ASP A 325 -38.50 -26.03 9.81
C ASP A 325 -38.24 -24.53 9.98
#